data_AF-A0A377NF01-F1
#
_entry.id   AF-A0A377NF01-F1
#
_cell.length_a   1.000
_cell.length_b   1.000
_cell.length_c   1.000
_cell.angle_alpha   90.00
_cell.angle_beta   90.00
_cell.angle_gamma   90.00
#
_symmetry.space_group_name_H-M   'P 1'
#
loop_
_entity.id
_entity.type
_entity.pdbx_description
1 polymer ?
#
loop_
_entity_poly.entity_id
_entity_poly.type
_entity_poly.pdbx_seq_one_letter_code
_entity_poly.pdbx_strand_id
1 'polypeptide(L)' 'MGLTGYAKNLDDGSVEVIACGEQEQVDQLLAWLKQGGPKHAKVDKVLSEPAPPGGYSDFKIRH' A
#
# COMPACT_ATOMS: atom_id res chain seq x y z
N MET A 1 -4.47 -11.31 -8.94
CA MET A 1 -3.27 -11.01 -8.12
C MET A 1 -2.32 -10.25 -9.03
N GLY A 2 -2.42 -8.92 -9.10
CA GLY A 2 -1.69 -8.12 -10.10
C GLY A 2 -0.98 -6.90 -9.53
N LEU A 3 -0.86 -6.82 -8.20
CA LEU A 3 -0.05 -5.80 -7.52
C LEU A 3 1.19 -6.47 -6.94
N THR A 4 2.34 -5.84 -7.19
CA THR A 4 3.64 -6.18 -6.63
C THR A 4 4.10 -5.02 -5.73
N GLY A 5 5.01 -5.29 -4.79
CA GLY A 5 5.54 -4.26 -3.89
C GLY A 5 5.64 -4.74 -2.46
N TYR A 6 5.39 -3.83 -1.51
CA TYR A 6 5.44 -4.19 -0.10
C TYR A 6 4.56 -3.29 0.76
N ALA A 7 4.18 -3.78 1.92
CA ALA A 7 3.68 -2.97 3.02
C ALA A 7 4.63 -3.11 4.20
N LYS A 8 5.13 -2.00 4.74
CA LYS A 8 6.07 -1.94 5.84
C LYS A 8 5.46 -1.15 7.00
N ASN A 9 5.45 -1.75 8.19
CA ASN A 9 5.12 -1.00 9.40
C ASN A 9 6.35 -0.19 9.83
N LEU A 10 6.14 1.09 10.10
CA LEU A 10 7.16 1.98 10.64
C LEU A 10 7.07 2.01 12.16
N ASP A 11 8.19 2.29 12.82
CA ASP A 11 8.27 2.37 14.28
C ASP A 11 7.43 3.52 14.87
N ASP A 12 7.04 4.52 14.06
CA ASP A 12 6.13 5.59 14.48
C ASP A 12 4.65 5.17 14.52
N GLY A 13 4.34 3.94 14.07
CA GLY A 13 2.98 3.41 13.97
C GLY A 13 2.32 3.63 12.60
N SER A 14 2.99 4.33 11.68
CA SER A 14 2.53 4.48 10.30
C SER A 14 2.83 3.24 9.45
N VAL A 15 2.10 3.07 8.34
CA VAL A 15 2.33 1.98 7.37
C VAL A 15 2.73 2.57 6.02
N GLU A 16 3.92 2.23 5.56
CA GLU A 16 4.40 2.55 4.21
C GLU A 16 3.97 1.44 3.24
N VAL A 17 3.26 1.79 2.17
CA VAL A 17 2.81 0.83 1.16
C VAL A 17 3.33 1.24 -0.21
N ILE A 18 4.08 0.35 -0.83
CA ILE A 18 4.44 0.42 -2.24
C ILE A 18 3.62 -0.63 -2.98
N ALA A 19 2.82 -0.18 -3.94
CA ALA A 19 2.06 -1.05 -4.82
C ALA A 19 2.33 -0.65 -6.28
N CYS A 20 2.67 -1.63 -7.09
CA CYS A 20 2.97 -1.48 -8.51
C CYS A 20 2.16 -2.53 -9.29
N GLY A 21 1.38 -2.06 -10.26
CA GLY A 21 0.56 -2.88 -11.13
C GLY A 21 -0.36 -2.00 -11.97
N GLU A 22 -1.47 -2.55 -12.43
CA GLU A 22 -2.44 -1.78 -13.21
C GLU A 22 -3.05 -0.64 -12.40
N GLN A 23 -3.25 0.51 -13.05
CA GLN A 23 -3.80 1.71 -12.43
C GLN A 23 -5.09 1.42 -11.67
N GLU A 24 -6.00 0.63 -12.25
CA GLU A 24 -7.29 0.30 -11.63
C GLU A 24 -7.13 -0.50 -10.32
N GLN A 25 -6.15 -1.40 -10.24
CA GLN A 25 -5.86 -2.15 -9.02
C GLN A 25 -5.22 -1.26 -7.95
N VAL A 26 -4.32 -0.36 -8.36
CA VAL A 26 -3.70 0.62 -7.45
C VAL A 26 -4.75 1.59 -6.91
N ASP A 27 -5.67 2.05 -7.76
CA ASP A 27 -6.78 2.93 -7.37
C ASP A 27 -7.73 2.25 -6.38
N GLN A 28 -8.05 0.97 -6.62
CA GLN A 28 -8.86 0.17 -5.68
C GLN A 28 -8.17 0.01 -4.33
N LEU A 29 -6.86 -0.27 -4.30
CA LEU A 29 -6.11 -0.35 -3.05
C LEU A 29 -6.11 1.00 -2.33
N LEU A 30 -5.90 2.09 -3.06
CA LEU A 30 -5.90 3.44 -2.50
C LEU A 30 -7.28 3.82 -1.92
N ALA A 31 -8.36 3.52 -2.65
CA ALA A 31 -9.72 3.75 -2.20
C ALA A 31 -10.07 2.92 -0.95
N TRP A 32 -9.58 1.68 -0.88
CA TRP A 32 -9.75 0.82 0.29
C TRP A 32 -8.99 1.34 1.51
N LEU A 33 -7.74 1.80 1.34
CA LEU A 33 -6.97 2.44 2.40
C LEU A 33 -7.67 3.71 2.89
N LYS A 34 -8.21 4.53 1.99
CA LYS A 34 -8.95 5.76 2.32
C LYS A 34 -10.26 5.49 3.08
N GLN A 35 -10.87 4.32 2.90
CA GLN A 35 -12.08 3.92 3.62
C GLN A 35 -11.80 3.47 5.07
N GLY A 36 -10.53 3.35 5.47
CA GLY A 36 -10.15 2.90 6.80
C GLY A 36 -9.24 1.67 6.78
N GLY A 37 -8.98 1.09 5.62
CA GLY A 37 -8.05 -0.03 5.45
C GLY A 37 -8.53 -1.33 6.13
N PRO A 38 -7.60 -2.14 6.68
CA PRO A 38 -7.96 -3.42 7.28
C PRO A 38 -8.82 -3.27 8.54
N LYS A 39 -9.70 -4.24 8.81
CA LYS A 39 -10.66 -4.21 9.95
C LYS A 39 -10.06 -3.91 11.32
N HIS A 40 -8.78 -4.23 11.53
CA HIS A 40 -8.08 -4.02 12.80
C HIS A 40 -7.15 -2.81 12.78
N ALA A 41 -7.06 -2.09 11.66
CA ALA A 41 -6.28 -0.87 11.53
C ALA A 41 -7.22 0.34 11.53
N LYS A 42 -6.72 1.47 12.03
CA LYS A 42 -7.38 2.76 11.89
C LYS A 42 -6.49 3.63 11.02
N VAL A 43 -6.96 3.95 9.82
CA VAL A 43 -6.25 4.81 8.88
C VAL A 43 -6.81 6.22 9.01
N ASP A 44 -6.11 7.10 9.72
CA ASP A 44 -6.52 8.50 9.88
C ASP A 44 -6.20 9.34 8.64
N LYS A 45 -5.12 9.01 7.91
CA LYS A 45 -4.71 9.72 6.70
C LYS A 45 -4.01 8.78 5.72
N VAL A 46 -4.34 8.93 4.43
CA VAL A 46 -3.63 8.25 3.34
C VAL A 46 -2.92 9.30 2.51
N LEU A 47 -1.60 9.15 2.40
CA LEU A 47 -0.75 9.92 1.50
C LEU A 47 -0.35 9.00 0.35
N SER A 48 -0.54 9.47 -0.89
CA SER A 48 -0.16 8.73 -2.09
C SER A 48 0.75 9.60 -2.93
N GLU A 49 1.94 9.10 -3.22
CA GLU A 49 2.90 9.74 -4.11
C GLU A 49 3.29 8.76 -5.23
N PRO A 50 3.56 9.27 -6.44
CA PRO A 50 4.06 8.43 -7.52
C PRO A 50 5.44 7.89 -7.14
N ALA A 51 5.53 6.58 -6.97
CA ALA A 51 6.79 5.89 -6.71
C ALA A 51 7.42 5.41 -8.04
N PRO A 52 8.76 5.40 -8.15
CA PRO A 52 9.42 4.81 -9.31
C PRO A 52 9.09 3.31 -9.40
N PRO A 53 8.94 2.75 -10.62
CA PRO A 53 8.71 1.33 -10.79
C PRO A 53 9.90 0.56 -10.21
N GLY A 54 9.67 -0.12 -9.09
CA GLY A 54 10.65 -1.02 -8.51
C GLY A 54 10.51 -2.41 -9.11
N GLY A 55 11.62 -3.14 -9.23
CA GLY A 55 11.66 -4.53 -9.67
C GLY A 55 11.08 -5.49 -8.62
N TYR A 56 9.86 -5.21 -8.14
CA TYR A 56 9.16 -6.05 -7.19
C TYR A 56 8.54 -7.22 -7.94
N SER A 57 8.94 -8.44 -7.58
CA SER A 57 8.40 -9.66 -8.18
C SER A 57 7.12 -10.15 -7.51
N ASP A 58 6.81 -9.64 -6.31
CA ASP A 58 5.71 -10.11 -5.47
C ASP A 58 5.28 -9.00 -4.48
N PHE A 59 4.17 -9.18 -3.75
CA PHE A 59 3.71 -8.25 -2.70
C PHE A 59 4.01 -8.80 -1.31
N LYS A 60 4.94 -8.16 -0.58
CA LYS A 60 5.41 -8.68 0.72
C LYS A 60 5.09 -7.75 1.90
N ILE A 61 4.75 -8.33 3.04
CA ILE A 61 4.70 -7.59 4.32
C ILE A 61 6.12 -7.54 4.89
N ARG A 62 6.62 -6.35 5.22
CA ARG A 62 7.91 -6.11 5.89
C ARG A 62 7.63 -5.58 7.30
N HIS A 63 8.44 -6.02 8.26
CA HIS A 63 8.46 -5.50 9.63
C HIS A 63 9.67 -4.61 9.83
#